data_AF-A0A538JPQ6-F1
#
_entry.id   AF-A0A538JPQ6-F1
#
_cell.length_a   1.000
_cell.length_b   1.000
_cell.length_c   1.000
_cell.angle_alpha   90.00
_cell.angle_beta   90.00
_cell.angle_gamma   90.00
#
_symmetry.space_group_name_H-M   'P 1'
#
loop_
_entity.id
_entity.type
_entity.pdbx_description
1 polymer ?
#
loop_
_entity_poly.entity_id
_entity_poly.type
_entity_poly.pdbx_seq_one_letter_code
_entity_poly.pdbx_strand_id
1 'polypeptide(L)'
;MNALDATLWAFPPAFALHVAEEAPGFAQWARRHASPDYTDADFARINAAGFALSVATTALAVRGERRGFRLHYASLTSQAVFNAVFHASTRAPGARTAAGVVLPLWLLTTALARRRGLLDRRTIVASLAVGGPLHAAAVAHQVYRAI
;
A
#
# COMPACT_ATOMS: atom_id res chain seq x y z
N MET A 1 -14.04 18.87 -5.30
CA MET A 1 -13.50 17.55 -4.92
C MET A 1 -14.27 17.06 -3.72
N ASN A 2 -14.83 15.84 -3.77
CA ASN A 2 -15.64 15.34 -2.66
C ASN A 2 -14.74 14.70 -1.57
N ALA A 3 -15.28 14.39 -0.39
CA ALA A 3 -14.48 13.83 0.72
C ALA A 3 -13.77 12.51 0.38
N LEU A 4 -14.38 11.63 -0.43
CA LEU A 4 -13.74 10.39 -0.87
C LEU A 4 -12.58 10.68 -1.82
N ASP A 5 -12.77 11.55 -2.81
CA ASP A 5 -11.71 11.94 -3.75
C ASP A 5 -10.52 12.53 -2.99
N ALA A 6 -10.78 13.35 -1.96
CA ALA A 6 -9.74 13.90 -1.10
C ALA A 6 -8.95 12.79 -0.38
N THR A 7 -9.63 11.77 0.15
CA THR A 7 -8.95 10.62 0.77
C THR A 7 -8.15 9.78 -0.22
N LEU A 8 -8.64 9.63 -1.47
CA LEU A 8 -7.91 8.94 -2.54
C LEU A 8 -6.63 9.69 -2.93
N TRP A 9 -6.71 11.02 -3.02
CA TRP A 9 -5.55 11.88 -3.28
C TRP A 9 -4.62 12.06 -2.09
N ALA A 10 -5.06 11.77 -0.87
CA ALA A 10 -4.18 11.72 0.29
C ALA A 10 -3.28 10.47 0.30
N PHE A 11 -3.57 9.45 -0.52
CA PHE A 11 -2.80 8.21 -0.50
C PHE A 11 -1.37 8.34 -1.05
N PRO A 12 -1.13 8.99 -2.23
CA PRO A 12 0.24 9.22 -2.70
C PRO A 12 1.14 9.99 -1.70
N PRO A 13 0.73 11.11 -1.08
CA PRO A 13 1.57 11.76 -0.08
C PRO A 13 1.72 10.93 1.22
N ALA A 14 0.71 10.15 1.63
CA ALA A 14 0.86 9.22 2.75
C ALA A 14 1.88 8.11 2.44
N PHE A 15 1.90 7.61 1.20
CA PHE A 15 2.91 6.66 0.75
C PHE A 15 4.31 7.30 0.74
N ALA A 16 4.46 8.52 0.22
CA ALA A 16 5.74 9.23 0.24
C ALA A 16 6.26 9.44 1.68
N LEU A 17 5.36 9.79 2.62
CA LEU A 17 5.70 9.88 4.04
C LEU A 17 6.18 8.54 4.60
N HIS A 18 5.54 7.44 4.20
CA HIS A 18 5.95 6.10 4.59
C HIS A 18 7.36 5.75 4.08
N VAL A 19 7.62 6.00 2.80
CA VAL A 19 8.97 5.83 2.20
C VAL A 19 10.01 6.68 2.93
N ALA A 20 9.67 7.90 3.35
CA ALA A 20 10.58 8.76 4.11
C ALA A 20 10.92 8.20 5.49
N GLU A 21 9.98 7.51 6.16
CA GLU A 21 10.27 6.78 7.42
C GLU A 21 11.19 5.57 7.18
N GLU A 22 10.99 4.85 6.07
CA GLU A 22 11.78 3.67 5.73
C GLU A 22 13.22 4.01 5.33
N ALA A 23 13.41 5.09 4.57
CA ALA A 23 14.64 5.42 3.87
C ALA A 23 15.92 5.36 4.73
N PRO A 24 15.94 5.78 6.00
CA PRO A 24 17.15 5.72 6.82
C PRO A 24 17.63 4.31 7.17
N GLY A 25 16.78 3.28 7.08
CA GLY A 25 17.09 1.97 7.66
C GLY A 25 16.57 0.74 6.94
N PHE A 26 15.62 0.86 6.01
CA PHE A 26 14.95 -0.31 5.45
C PHE A 26 15.89 -1.19 4.63
N ALA A 27 16.72 -0.60 3.75
CA ALA A 27 17.66 -1.39 2.95
C ALA A 27 18.70 -2.12 3.82
N GLN A 28 19.17 -1.48 4.91
CA GLN A 28 20.05 -2.13 5.87
C GLN A 28 19.34 -3.26 6.65
N TRP A 29 18.08 -3.05 7.02
CA TRP A 29 17.25 -4.07 7.65
C TRP A 29 17.04 -5.26 6.69
N ALA A 30 16.72 -5.01 5.43
CA ALA A 30 16.48 -6.04 4.41
C ALA A 30 17.74 -6.88 4.16
N ARG A 31 18.93 -6.26 4.09
CA ARG A 31 20.20 -6.98 3.99
C ARG A 31 20.45 -7.96 5.15
N ARG A 32 20.02 -7.59 6.36
CA ARG A 32 20.23 -8.40 7.56
C ARG A 32 19.21 -9.52 7.74
N HIS A 33 17.98 -9.33 7.26
CA HIS A 33 16.86 -10.23 7.61
C HIS A 33 16.20 -10.91 6.42
N ALA A 34 16.44 -10.45 5.19
CA ALA A 34 15.74 -10.95 4.00
C ALA A 34 16.72 -11.44 2.94
N SER A 35 17.55 -10.55 2.40
CA SER A 35 18.47 -10.87 1.29
C SER A 35 19.76 -10.06 1.41
N PRO A 36 20.94 -10.68 1.54
CA PRO A 36 22.20 -9.95 1.66
C PRO A 36 22.50 -9.06 0.44
N ASP A 37 21.96 -9.41 -0.73
CA ASP A 37 22.13 -8.67 -1.99
C ASP A 37 21.16 -7.49 -2.15
N TYR A 38 20.33 -7.19 -1.16
CA TYR A 38 19.36 -6.09 -1.25
C TYR A 38 20.06 -4.72 -1.21
N THR A 39 19.85 -3.91 -2.25
CA THR A 39 20.54 -2.61 -2.40
C THR A 39 19.64 -1.41 -2.10
N ASP A 40 20.27 -0.26 -1.87
CA ASP A 40 19.54 1.01 -1.73
C ASP A 40 18.88 1.41 -3.07
N ALA A 41 19.43 0.96 -4.20
CA ALA A 41 18.81 1.12 -5.52
C ALA A 41 17.56 0.26 -5.68
N ASP A 42 17.52 -0.94 -5.12
CA ASP A 42 16.31 -1.78 -5.11
C ASP A 42 15.20 -1.08 -4.31
N PHE A 43 15.53 -0.58 -3.12
CA PHE A 43 14.63 0.24 -2.31
C PHE A 43 14.05 1.42 -3.11
N ALA A 44 14.91 2.21 -3.77
CA ALA A 44 14.48 3.36 -4.54
C ALA A 44 13.56 2.97 -5.72
N ARG A 45 13.90 1.90 -6.46
CA ARG A 45 13.11 1.43 -7.61
C ARG A 45 11.74 0.91 -7.19
N ILE A 46 11.68 0.07 -6.15
CA ILE A 46 10.43 -0.51 -5.65
C ILE A 46 9.50 0.61 -5.17
N ASN A 47 10.03 1.56 -4.39
CA ASN A 47 9.22 2.66 -3.87
C ASN A 47 8.82 3.69 -4.94
N ALA A 48 9.68 3.97 -5.92
CA ALA A 48 9.29 4.80 -7.06
C ALA A 48 8.15 4.16 -7.87
N ALA A 49 8.23 2.85 -8.12
CA ALA A 49 7.17 2.11 -8.81
C ALA A 49 5.88 2.08 -7.98
N GLY A 50 5.98 1.86 -6.67
CA GLY A 50 4.84 1.89 -5.73
C GLY A 50 4.16 3.27 -5.70
N PHE A 51 4.95 4.35 -5.65
CA PHE A 51 4.45 5.72 -5.70
C PHE A 51 3.74 6.01 -7.03
N ALA A 52 4.37 5.68 -8.17
CA ALA A 52 3.76 5.86 -9.49
C ALA A 52 2.45 5.07 -9.63
N LEU A 53 2.41 3.83 -9.15
CA LEU A 53 1.21 3.00 -9.13
C LEU A 53 0.11 3.60 -8.24
N SER A 54 0.48 4.18 -7.10
CA SER A 54 -0.47 4.86 -6.21
C SER A 54 -1.15 6.05 -6.91
N VAL A 55 -0.37 6.89 -7.60
CA VAL A 55 -0.89 8.05 -8.36
C VAL A 55 -1.78 7.57 -9.51
N ALA A 56 -1.32 6.59 -10.29
CA ALA A 56 -2.06 6.08 -11.44
C ALA A 56 -3.41 5.46 -11.02
N THR A 57 -3.40 4.62 -9.98
CA THR A 57 -4.62 3.97 -9.50
C THR A 57 -5.57 4.96 -8.81
N THR A 58 -5.06 5.97 -8.10
CA THR A 58 -5.89 7.08 -7.57
C THR A 58 -6.56 7.85 -8.71
N ALA A 59 -5.84 8.19 -9.77
CA ALA A 59 -6.42 8.85 -10.93
C ALA A 59 -7.51 8.00 -11.60
N LEU A 60 -7.29 6.69 -11.71
CA LEU A 60 -8.29 5.73 -12.21
C LEU A 60 -9.51 5.62 -11.28
N ALA A 61 -9.33 5.69 -9.97
CA ALA A 61 -10.44 5.65 -9.00
C ALA A 61 -11.31 6.91 -9.02
N VAL A 62 -10.69 8.07 -9.27
CA VAL A 62 -11.39 9.37 -9.33
C VAL A 62 -12.12 9.54 -10.66
N ARG A 63 -11.54 9.07 -11.78
CA ARG A 63 -12.14 9.17 -13.12
C ARG A 63 -13.07 8.00 -13.44
N GLY A 64 -12.77 6.84 -12.90
CA GLY A 64 -13.49 5.61 -13.15
C GLY A 64 -14.72 5.53 -12.26
N GLU A 65 -15.81 4.99 -12.81
CA GLU A 65 -16.97 4.59 -12.02
C GLU A 65 -16.61 3.43 -11.07
N ARG A 66 -17.62 2.69 -10.58
CA ARG A 66 -17.45 1.55 -9.66
C ARG A 66 -16.34 0.56 -10.06
N ARG A 67 -16.09 0.31 -11.34
CA ARG A 67 -15.03 -0.62 -11.78
C ARG A 67 -13.63 -0.06 -11.49
N GLY A 68 -13.36 1.21 -11.79
CA GLY A 68 -12.07 1.85 -11.55
C GLY A 68 -11.75 1.90 -10.06
N PHE A 69 -12.75 2.28 -9.25
CA PHE A 69 -12.63 2.28 -7.80
C PHE A 69 -12.27 0.90 -7.22
N ARG A 70 -12.93 -0.18 -7.69
CA ARG A 70 -12.66 -1.55 -7.18
C ARG A 70 -11.24 -2.03 -7.47
N LEU A 71 -10.70 -1.72 -8.65
CA LEU A 71 -9.32 -2.07 -9.01
C LEU A 71 -8.31 -1.32 -8.13
N HIS A 72 -8.54 -0.01 -7.94
CA HIS A 72 -7.73 0.78 -7.02
C HIS A 72 -7.83 0.24 -5.59
N TYR A 73 -9.03 -0.09 -5.11
CA TYR A 73 -9.25 -0.57 -3.75
C TYR A 73 -8.52 -1.90 -3.45
N ALA A 74 -8.41 -2.80 -4.42
CA ALA A 74 -7.61 -4.02 -4.26
C ALA A 74 -6.10 -3.70 -4.07
N SER A 75 -5.55 -2.80 -4.90
CA SER A 75 -4.17 -2.33 -4.76
C SER A 75 -3.93 -1.61 -3.43
N LEU A 76 -4.85 -0.71 -3.07
CA LEU A 76 -4.86 0.03 -1.81
C LEU A 76 -4.85 -0.90 -0.60
N THR A 77 -5.62 -1.98 -0.65
CA THR A 77 -5.72 -2.96 0.45
C THR A 77 -4.40 -3.71 0.66
N SER A 78 -3.72 -4.09 -0.42
CA SER A 78 -2.37 -4.67 -0.37
C SER A 78 -1.39 -3.71 0.34
N GLN A 79 -1.36 -2.45 -0.09
CA GLN A 79 -0.43 -1.45 0.47
C GLN A 79 -0.79 -0.97 1.88
N ALA A 80 -2.06 -0.89 2.25
CA ALA A 80 -2.45 -0.32 3.53
C ALA A 80 -2.53 -1.35 4.65
N VAL A 81 -3.10 -2.52 4.36
CA VAL A 81 -3.35 -3.55 5.39
C VAL A 81 -2.14 -4.45 5.52
N PHE A 82 -1.74 -5.09 4.42
CA PHE A 82 -0.70 -6.12 4.48
C PHE A 82 0.70 -5.53 4.65
N ASN A 83 0.95 -4.33 4.13
CA ASN A 83 2.19 -3.62 4.45
C ASN A 83 2.29 -3.29 5.94
N ALA A 84 1.21 -2.78 6.56
CA ALA A 84 1.20 -2.52 8.01
C ALA A 84 1.45 -3.81 8.81
N VAL A 85 0.84 -4.93 8.41
CA VAL A 85 1.10 -6.24 9.00
C VAL A 85 2.57 -6.65 8.83
N PHE A 86 3.15 -6.49 7.64
CA PHE A 86 4.54 -6.81 7.35
C PHE A 86 5.49 -6.01 8.26
N HIS A 87 5.38 -4.68 8.29
CA HIS A 87 6.26 -3.85 9.12
C HIS A 87 6.11 -4.13 10.61
N ALA A 88 4.86 -4.26 11.09
CA ALA A 88 4.61 -4.53 12.50
C ALA A 88 5.14 -5.90 12.93
N SER A 89 4.93 -6.94 12.12
CA SER A 89 5.33 -8.32 12.46
C SER A 89 6.83 -8.55 12.34
N THR A 90 7.49 -7.92 11.37
CA THR A 90 8.93 -8.07 11.13
C THR A 90 9.79 -7.03 11.85
N ARG A 91 9.14 -6.02 12.47
CA ARG A 91 9.79 -4.85 13.07
C ARG A 91 10.68 -4.09 12.08
N ALA A 92 10.36 -4.15 10.79
CA ALA A 92 11.02 -3.36 9.77
C ALA A 92 10.72 -1.86 9.96
N PRO A 93 11.65 -0.96 9.59
CA PRO A 93 11.37 0.49 9.49
C PRO A 93 10.12 0.75 8.64
N GLY A 94 9.33 1.79 8.95
CA GLY A 94 8.08 2.10 8.24
C GLY A 94 6.80 1.75 9.01
N ALA A 95 6.91 1.05 10.15
CA ALA A 95 5.75 0.60 10.92
C ALA A 95 4.87 1.76 11.44
N ARG A 96 5.45 2.92 11.79
CA ARG A 96 4.67 4.02 12.40
C ARG A 96 3.73 4.65 11.40
N THR A 97 4.20 4.95 10.19
CA THR A 97 3.41 5.52 9.11
C THR A 97 2.48 4.49 8.49
N ALA A 98 2.91 3.23 8.34
CA ALA A 98 2.04 2.19 7.82
C ALA A 98 0.80 1.99 8.72
N ALA A 99 1.01 1.85 10.04
CA ALA A 99 -0.09 1.65 10.99
C ALA A 99 -0.80 2.95 11.41
N GLY A 100 -0.08 4.08 11.48
CA GLY A 100 -0.58 5.35 12.01
C GLY A 100 -1.12 6.32 10.97
N VAL A 101 -0.80 6.13 9.69
CA VAL A 101 -1.23 7.02 8.60
C VAL A 101 -1.93 6.25 7.49
N VAL A 102 -1.25 5.27 6.89
CA VAL A 102 -1.75 4.58 5.69
C VAL A 102 -2.97 3.71 6.03
N LEU A 103 -2.91 2.92 7.11
CA LEU A 103 -4.03 2.08 7.55
C LEU A 103 -5.28 2.89 7.97
N PRO A 104 -5.17 3.96 8.79
CA PRO A 104 -6.30 4.84 9.08
C PRO A 104 -6.91 5.49 7.83
N LEU A 105 -6.07 5.87 6.86
CA LEU A 105 -6.55 6.42 5.59
C LEU A 105 -7.35 5.37 4.78
N TRP A 106 -6.92 4.11 4.80
CA TRP A 106 -7.68 3.00 4.20
C TRP A 106 -9.02 2.78 4.91
N LEU A 107 -9.07 2.84 6.25
CA LEU A 107 -10.31 2.73 7.01
C LEU A 107 -11.30 3.85 6.65
N LEU A 108 -10.80 5.09 6.56
CA LEU A 108 -11.61 6.24 6.19
C LEU A 108 -12.13 6.14 4.75
N THR A 109 -11.25 5.81 3.80
CA THR A 109 -11.61 5.57 2.40
C THR A 109 -12.68 4.48 2.28
N THR A 110 -12.52 3.38 3.03
CA THR A 110 -13.48 2.28 3.09
C THR A 110 -14.84 2.75 3.60
N ALA A 111 -14.86 3.50 4.71
CA ALA A 111 -16.11 4.01 5.28
C ALA A 111 -16.86 4.95 4.33
N LEU A 112 -16.14 5.88 3.69
CA LEU A 112 -16.71 6.83 2.73
C LEU A 112 -17.22 6.13 1.47
N ALA A 113 -16.47 5.18 0.92
CA ALA A 113 -16.86 4.43 -0.26
C ALA A 113 -18.08 3.54 -0.01
N ARG A 114 -18.19 2.94 1.19
CA ARG A 114 -19.39 2.20 1.61
C ARG A 114 -20.61 3.09 1.72
N ARG A 115 -20.47 4.29 2.32
CA ARG A 115 -21.58 5.27 2.44
C ARG A 115 -22.10 5.72 1.07
N ARG A 116 -21.23 5.76 0.05
CA ARG A 116 -21.60 6.06 -1.34
C ARG A 116 -22.06 4.86 -2.16
N GLY A 117 -22.11 3.67 -1.57
CA GLY A 117 -22.45 2.45 -2.29
C GLY A 117 -21.44 2.06 -3.36
N LEU A 118 -20.20 2.58 -3.33
CA LEU A 118 -19.15 2.17 -4.26
C LEU A 118 -18.49 0.85 -3.83
N LEU A 119 -18.64 0.51 -2.55
CA LEU A 119 -17.99 -0.65 -1.96
C LEU A 119 -19.00 -1.46 -1.14
N ASP A 120 -19.08 -2.76 -1.43
CA ASP A 120 -19.86 -3.72 -0.67
C ASP A 120 -18.95 -4.66 0.14
N ARG A 121 -19.56 -5.43 1.05
CA ARG A 121 -18.82 -6.36 1.92
C ARG A 121 -18.09 -7.44 1.13
N ARG A 122 -18.67 -7.91 0.02
CA ARG A 122 -18.07 -8.96 -0.82
C ARG A 122 -16.78 -8.46 -1.45
N THR A 123 -16.78 -7.23 -1.96
CA THR A 123 -15.61 -6.57 -2.53
C THR A 123 -14.53 -6.37 -1.49
N ILE A 124 -14.86 -5.95 -0.27
CA ILE A 124 -13.88 -5.81 0.82
C ILE A 124 -13.20 -7.14 1.12
N VAL A 125 -14.00 -8.21 1.32
CA VAL A 125 -13.47 -9.55 1.59
C VAL A 125 -12.62 -10.06 0.44
N ALA A 126 -13.06 -9.87 -0.81
CA ALA A 126 -12.29 -10.24 -1.99
C ALA A 126 -10.97 -9.47 -2.10
N SER A 127 -10.98 -8.16 -1.83
CA SER A 127 -9.76 -7.32 -1.83
C SER A 127 -8.80 -7.71 -0.73
N LEU A 128 -9.28 -8.13 0.45
CA LEU A 128 -8.42 -8.68 1.50
C LEU A 128 -7.84 -10.04 1.09
N ALA A 129 -8.68 -10.94 0.56
CA ALA A 129 -8.27 -12.28 0.14
C ALA A 129 -7.27 -12.28 -1.02
N VAL A 130 -7.36 -11.31 -1.93
CA VAL A 130 -6.42 -11.14 -3.06
C VAL A 130 -5.22 -10.27 -2.67
N GLY A 131 -5.45 -9.21 -1.88
CA GLY A 131 -4.43 -8.26 -1.48
C GLY A 131 -3.29 -8.89 -0.68
N GLY A 132 -3.61 -9.86 0.19
CA GLY A 132 -2.62 -10.55 1.02
C GLY A 132 -1.62 -11.38 0.19
N PRO A 133 -2.09 -12.33 -0.64
CA PRO A 133 -1.24 -13.08 -1.55
C PRO A 133 -0.44 -12.19 -2.50
N LEU A 134 -1.05 -11.13 -3.06
CA LEU A 134 -0.34 -10.19 -3.92
C LEU A 134 0.79 -9.46 -3.18
N HIS A 135 0.51 -8.99 -1.96
CA HIS A 135 1.52 -8.35 -1.12
C HIS A 135 2.66 -9.33 -0.78
N ALA A 136 2.31 -10.54 -0.35
CA ALA A 136 3.28 -11.58 0.00
C ALA A 136 4.17 -11.94 -1.19
N ALA A 137 3.59 -12.12 -2.39
CA ALA A 137 4.35 -12.39 -3.61
C ALA A 137 5.27 -11.21 -3.99
N ALA A 138 4.78 -9.97 -3.88
CA ALA A 138 5.59 -8.79 -4.13
C ALA A 138 6.78 -8.72 -3.16
N VAL A 139 6.55 -8.87 -1.86
CA VAL A 139 7.62 -8.88 -0.84
C VAL A 139 8.59 -10.04 -1.05
N ALA A 140 8.08 -11.24 -1.35
CA ALA A 140 8.91 -12.42 -1.59
C ALA A 140 9.86 -12.22 -2.78
N HIS A 141 9.36 -11.64 -3.87
CA HIS A 141 10.17 -11.37 -5.06
C HIS A 141 11.12 -10.18 -4.86
N GLN A 142 10.59 -9.06 -4.34
CA GLN A 142 11.29 -7.78 -4.31
C GLN A 142 12.27 -7.66 -3.14
N VAL A 143 11.93 -8.22 -1.98
CA VAL A 143 12.71 -8.06 -0.72
C VAL A 143 13.49 -9.33 -0.39
N TYR A 144 12.83 -10.50 -0.46
CA TYR A 144 13.45 -11.79 -0.10
C TYR A 144 14.11 -12.53 -1.27
N ARG A 145 13.87 -12.11 -2.52
CA ARG A 145 14.38 -12.76 -3.75
C ARG A 145 14.07 -14.27 -3.83
N ALA A 146 12.91 -14.69 -3.34
CA ALA A 146 12.53 -16.09 -3.17
C ALA A 146 11.76 -16.70 -4.36
N ILE A 147 11.48 -15.92 -5.42
CA ILE A 147 10.68 -16.33 -6.58
C ILE A 147 11.14 -15.60 -7.84
#